data_AF-A0A840Y8X1-F1
#
_entry.id   AF-A0A840Y8X1-F1
#
_cell.length_a   1.000
_cell.length_b   1.000
_cell.length_c   1.000
_cell.angle_alpha   90.00
_cell.angle_beta   90.00
_cell.angle_gamma   90.00
#
_symmetry.space_group_name_H-M   'P 1'
#
loop_
_entity.id
_entity.type
_entity.pdbx_description
1 polymer ?
#
loop_
_entity_poly.entity_id
_entity_poly.type
_entity_poly.pdbx_seq_one_letter_code
_entity_poly.pdbx_strand_id
1 'polypeptide(L)' 'MMGERPIRREALFYDFSLEEHVPADHLLRSIDRFVELSSIRQQLEPFYSAIGRPSIDPELTIRMLLVGYCCGIRS' A
#
# COMPACT_ATOMS: atom_id res chain seq x y z
N MET A 1 23.68 1.03 -7.96
CA MET A 1 24.31 0.28 -6.86
C MET A 1 24.10 1.07 -5.58
N MET A 2 23.45 0.48 -4.58
CA MET A 2 23.19 1.17 -3.32
C MET A 2 23.91 0.39 -2.21
N GLY A 3 24.90 1.05 -1.60
CA GLY A 3 25.68 0.50 -0.50
C GLY A 3 24.83 0.33 0.77
N GLU A 4 25.16 -0.70 1.52
CA GLU A 4 24.58 -1.03 2.81
C GLU A 4 24.65 0.19 3.75
N ARG A 5 23.52 0.61 4.32
CA ARG A 5 23.48 1.68 5.32
C ARG A 5 23.42 1.04 6.71
N PRO A 6 24.29 1.46 7.64
CA PRO A 6 24.44 0.82 8.93
C PRO A 6 23.23 1.08 9.83
N ILE A 7 22.99 0.10 10.69
CA ILE A 7 21.91 0.00 11.66
C ILE A 7 21.99 1.16 12.68
N ARG A 8 20.88 1.91 12.74
CA ARG A 8 20.30 2.67 13.86
C ARG A 8 21.14 3.78 14.54
N ARG A 9 20.67 5.04 14.41
CA ARG A 9 21.09 6.22 15.20
C ARG A 9 19.89 6.70 16.04
N GLU A 10 19.92 6.45 17.34
CA GLU A 10 18.78 6.48 18.28
C GLU A 10 18.60 7.76 19.13
N ALA A 11 18.70 8.98 18.61
CA ALA A 11 18.51 10.15 19.51
C ALA A 11 17.91 11.45 18.95
N LEU A 12 17.58 11.56 17.66
CA LEU A 12 17.07 12.83 17.08
C LEU A 12 15.91 12.66 16.10
N PHE A 13 15.38 11.45 15.95
CA PHE A 13 14.25 11.17 15.06
C PHE A 13 13.18 10.43 15.88
N TYR A 14 11.92 10.84 15.72
CA TYR A 14 10.80 10.04 16.19
C TYR A 14 10.80 8.76 15.35
N ASP A 15 11.21 7.65 15.93
CA ASP A 15 11.14 6.34 15.28
C ASP A 15 9.67 5.92 15.25
N PHE A 16 9.04 6.01 14.08
CA PHE A 16 7.64 5.62 13.89
C PHE A 16 7.58 4.49 12.88
N SER A 17 7.36 3.29 13.40
CA SER A 17 7.11 2.09 12.60
C SER A 17 5.61 1.81 12.57
N LEU A 18 5.00 1.89 11.38
CA LEU A 18 3.61 1.46 11.19
C LEU A 18 3.44 -0.03 11.52
N GLU A 19 4.47 -0.83 11.28
CA GLU A 19 4.43 -2.26 11.59
C GLU A 19 4.32 -2.54 13.09
N GLU A 20 4.97 -1.72 13.91
CA GLU A 20 4.89 -1.83 15.37
C GLU A 20 3.59 -1.23 15.93
N HIS A 21 3.02 -0.24 15.24
CA HIS A 21 1.84 0.49 15.72
C HIS A 21 0.51 -0.14 15.28
N VAL A 22 0.47 -0.87 14.17
CA VAL A 22 -0.75 -1.55 13.70
C VAL A 22 -0.83 -2.94 14.34
N PRO A 23 -1.88 -3.24 15.14
CA PRO A 23 -2.03 -4.53 15.83
C PRO A 23 -1.89 -5.71 14.88
N ALA A 24 -1.26 -6.79 15.35
CA ALA A 24 -1.03 -7.99 14.53
C ALA A 24 -2.35 -8.69 14.12
N ASP A 25 -3.39 -8.56 14.95
CA ASP A 25 -4.74 -9.07 14.74
C ASP A 25 -5.66 -8.09 13.98
N HIS A 26 -5.11 -6.97 13.48
CA HIS A 26 -5.89 -5.98 12.74
C HIS A 26 -6.56 -6.58 11.50
N LEU A 27 -7.85 -6.30 11.31
CA LEU A 27 -8.67 -6.85 10.23
C LEU A 27 -8.03 -6.66 8.85
N LEU A 28 -7.51 -5.46 8.56
CA LEU A 28 -6.87 -5.18 7.26
C LEU A 28 -5.60 -6.01 7.02
N ARG A 29 -4.83 -6.37 8.05
CA ARG A 29 -3.69 -7.30 7.91
C ARG A 29 -4.18 -8.70 7.55
N SER A 30 -5.30 -9.12 8.15
CA SER A 30 -5.91 -10.41 7.81
C SER A 30 -6.43 -10.44 6.38
N ILE A 31 -7.04 -9.35 5.90
CA ILE A 31 -7.52 -9.23 4.52
C ILE A 31 -6.35 -9.20 3.53
N ASP A 32 -5.30 -8.41 3.81
CA ASP A 32 -4.14 -8.25 2.94
C ASP A 32 -3.49 -9.58 2.53
N ARG A 33 -3.43 -10.55 3.45
CA ARG A 33 -2.92 -11.92 3.17
C ARG A 33 -3.65 -12.68 2.07
N PHE A 34 -4.86 -12.26 1.71
CA PHE A 34 -5.69 -12.90 0.70
C PHE A 34 -5.93 -12.01 -0.53
N VAL A 35 -5.41 -10.78 -0.52
CA VAL A 35 -5.62 -9.79 -1.60
C VAL A 35 -4.38 -9.73 -2.47
N GLU A 36 -4.32 -10.63 -3.45
CA GLU A 36 -3.27 -10.66 -4.48
C GLU A 36 -3.68 -9.79 -5.68
N LEU A 37 -3.03 -8.63 -5.82
CA LEU A 37 -3.35 -7.64 -6.88
C LEU A 37 -2.20 -7.41 -7.87
N SER A 38 -1.09 -8.11 -7.70
CA SER A 38 0.17 -7.88 -8.43
C SER A 38 0.03 -7.97 -9.97
N SER A 39 -0.89 -8.80 -10.49
CA SER A 39 -1.12 -8.95 -11.93
C SER A 39 -1.99 -7.86 -12.55
N ILE A 40 -2.73 -7.10 -11.74
CA ILE A 40 -3.84 -6.29 -12.24
C ILE A 40 -3.35 -5.12 -13.10
N ARG A 41 -2.20 -4.53 -12.73
CA ARG A 41 -1.59 -3.44 -13.49
C ARG A 41 -1.24 -3.87 -14.91
N GLN A 42 -0.68 -5.08 -15.07
CA GLN A 42 -0.31 -5.60 -16.38
C GLN A 42 -1.54 -5.91 -17.24
N GLN A 43 -2.59 -6.46 -16.63
CA GLN A 43 -3.85 -6.75 -17.33
C GLN A 43 -4.54 -5.47 -17.81
N LEU A 44 -4.39 -4.37 -17.06
CA LEU A 44 -5.01 -3.09 -17.37
C LEU A 44 -4.14 -2.16 -18.21
N GLU A 45 -2.87 -2.52 -18.45
CA GLU A 45 -1.92 -1.74 -19.24
C GLU A 45 -2.48 -1.25 -20.59
N PRO A 46 -3.16 -2.08 -21.40
CA PRO A 46 -3.66 -1.66 -22.70
C PRO A 46 -4.72 -0.54 -22.65
N PHE A 47 -5.33 -0.31 -21.49
CA PHE A 47 -6.39 0.68 -21.32
C PHE A 47 -5.87 2.04 -20.82
N TYR A 48 -4.59 2.14 -20.44
CA TYR A 48 -4.02 3.42 -20.04
C TYR A 48 -3.65 4.28 -21.23
N SER A 49 -3.86 5.59 -21.09
CA SER A 49 -3.40 6.56 -22.08
C SER A 49 -1.87 6.57 -22.14
N ALA A 50 -1.31 6.51 -23.34
CA ALA A 50 0.12 6.71 -23.57
C ALA A 50 0.55 8.18 -23.39
N ILE A 51 -0.41 9.12 -23.32
CA ILE A 51 -0.16 10.56 -23.24
C ILE A 51 -0.88 11.15 -22.02
N GLY A 52 -0.22 12.03 -21.30
CA GLY A 52 -0.79 12.74 -20.14
C GLY A 52 -0.28 12.20 -18.81
N ARG A 53 -1.00 12.52 -17.72
CA ARG A 53 -0.62 12.09 -16.37
C ARG A 53 -0.93 10.59 -16.22
N PRO A 54 0.02 9.78 -15.71
CA PRO A 54 -0.25 8.39 -15.37
C PRO A 54 -1.46 8.28 -14.44
N SER A 55 -2.37 7.35 -14.74
CA SER A 55 -3.50 7.05 -13.88
C SER A 55 -3.04 6.50 -12.52
N ILE A 56 -3.91 6.62 -11.53
CA ILE A 56 -3.70 6.01 -10.20
C ILE A 56 -3.50 4.51 -10.37
N ASP A 57 -2.59 3.94 -9.56
CA ASP A 57 -2.36 2.50 -9.58
C ASP A 57 -3.67 1.75 -9.23
N PRO A 58 -4.12 0.81 -10.08
CA PRO A 58 -5.37 0.10 -9.87
C PRO A 58 -5.38 -0.69 -8.56
N GLU A 59 -4.22 -1.19 -8.11
CA GLU A 59 -4.08 -1.84 -6.82
C GLU A 59 -4.40 -0.88 -5.68
N LEU A 60 -3.89 0.36 -5.74
CA LEU A 60 -4.16 1.38 -4.74
C LEU A 60 -5.65 1.73 -4.70
N THR A 61 -6.29 1.88 -5.87
CA THR A 61 -7.73 2.16 -5.95
C THR A 61 -8.55 1.06 -5.26
N ILE A 62 -8.25 -0.21 -5.55
CA ILE A 62 -8.96 -1.35 -4.93
C ILE A 62 -8.71 -1.40 -3.42
N ARG A 63 -7.47 -1.21 -2.98
CA ARG A 63 -7.12 -1.17 -1.54
C ARG A 63 -7.86 -0.06 -0.81
N MET A 64 -7.97 1.13 -1.39
CA MET A 64 -8.72 2.24 -0.79
C MET A 64 -10.23 1.94 -0.68
N LEU A 65 -10.81 1.26 -1.68
CA LEU A 65 -12.21 0.82 -1.63
C LEU A 65 -12.43 -0.21 -0.51
N LEU A 66 -11.52 -1.17 -0.35
CA LEU A 66 -11.57 -2.16 0.73
C LEU A 66 -11.48 -1.50 2.11
N VAL A 67 -10.57 -0.54 2.27
CA VAL A 67 -10.47 0.26 3.50
C VAL A 67 -11.78 1.00 3.78
N GLY A 68 -12.32 1.69 2.77
CA GLY A 68 -13.57 2.43 2.92
C GLY A 68 -14.73 1.53 3.34
N TYR A 69 -14.86 0.36 2.70
CA TYR A 69 -15.89 -0.63 3.03
C TYR A 69 -15.73 -1.18 4.45
N CYS A 70 -14.52 -1.61 4.84
CA CYS A 70 -14.27 -2.20 6.15
C CYS A 70 -14.41 -1.19 7.30
N CYS A 71 -14.06 0.08 7.06
CA CYS A 71 -14.13 1.13 8.06
C CYS A 71 -15.45 1.92 8.04
N GLY A 72 -16.43 1.52 7.21
CA GLY A 72 -17.71 2.19 7.10
C GLY A 72 -17.64 3.63 6.56
N ILE A 73 -16.57 3.96 5.83
CA ILE A 73 -16.41 5.27 5.17
C ILE A 73 -17.31 5.28 3.94
N ARG A 74 -18.36 6.09 3.99
CA ARG A 74 -19.31 6.24 2.89
C ARG A 74 -18.89 7.37 1.94
N SER A 75 -19.18 7.18 0.65
CA SER A 75 -19.08 8.19 -0.39
C SER A 75 -20.11 9.31 -0.22
#